data_AF-A0A421B5W7-F1
#
_entry.id   AF-A0A421B5W7-F1
#
_cell.length_a   1.000
_cell.length_b   1.000
_cell.length_c   1.000
_cell.angle_alpha   90.00
_cell.angle_beta   90.00
_cell.angle_gamma   90.00
#
_symmetry.space_group_name_H-M   'P 1'
#
loop_
_entity.id
_entity.type
_entity.pdbx_description
1 polymer ?
#
loop_
_entity_poly.entity_id
_entity_poly.type
_entity_poly.pdbx_seq_one_letter_code
_entity_poly.pdbx_strand_id
1 'polypeptide(L)'
;MIEGGQVYERAWNDGVRRHCPGQSGHLRSWLTMAAWERASANAVYEVVRAVVEAGGTEWLSRVQKGRFVTLLWIAQVHRHVPSPHESIVADWEELPSWQRETNADVFEHIEGLILGAR
;
A
#
# COMPACT_ATOMS: atom_id res chain seq x y z
N MET A 1 -0.69 -1.07 20.82
CA MET A 1 -1.39 -1.41 19.56
C MET A 1 -0.43 -1.16 18.42
N ILE A 2 -0.35 -2.06 17.45
CA ILE A 2 0.43 -1.83 16.22
C ILE A 2 -0.31 -0.76 15.42
N GLU A 3 0.39 0.28 14.96
CA GLU A 3 -0.22 1.30 14.11
C GLU A 3 -0.54 0.72 12.73
N GLY A 4 -1.68 1.08 12.14
CA GLY A 4 -2.09 0.58 10.82
C GLY A 4 -1.03 0.80 9.73
N GLY A 5 -0.32 1.93 9.81
CA GLY A 5 0.82 2.21 8.94
C GLY A 5 1.99 1.23 9.06
N GLN A 6 2.21 0.58 10.21
CA GLN A 6 3.22 -0.47 10.36
C GLN A 6 2.80 -1.78 9.68
N VAL A 7 1.50 -2.05 9.60
CA VAL A 7 0.96 -3.17 8.82
C VAL A 7 1.20 -2.94 7.33
N TYR A 8 0.88 -1.73 6.85
CA TYR A 8 1.17 -1.32 5.47
C TYR A 8 2.67 -1.44 5.14
N GLU A 9 3.55 -0.91 6.00
CA GLU A 9 5.00 -0.95 5.80
C GLU A 9 5.54 -2.37 5.70
N ARG A 10 5.09 -3.27 6.59
CA ARG A 10 5.47 -4.68 6.55
C ARG A 10 5.04 -5.35 5.24
N ALA A 11 3.78 -5.17 4.86
CA ALA A 11 3.24 -5.77 3.64
C ALA A 11 3.95 -5.24 2.39
N TRP A 12 4.23 -3.93 2.34
CA TRP A 12 5.03 -3.32 1.29
C TRP A 12 6.41 -3.94 1.21
N ASN A 13 7.13 -4.01 2.32
CA ASN A 13 8.49 -4.55 2.37
C ASN A 13 8.56 -6.03 1.97
N ASP A 14 7.58 -6.83 2.37
CA ASP A 14 7.50 -8.23 1.99
C ASP A 14 7.21 -8.38 0.49
N GLY A 15 6.34 -7.53 -0.08
CA GLY A 15 6.10 -7.46 -1.52
C GLY A 15 7.35 -7.03 -2.30
N VAL A 16 8.08 -6.01 -1.85
CA VAL A 16 9.35 -5.58 -2.45
C VAL A 16 10.37 -6.72 -2.46
N ARG A 17 10.54 -7.42 -1.33
CA ARG A 17 11.46 -8.58 -1.24
C ARG A 17 11.08 -9.69 -2.22
N ARG A 18 9.78 -9.91 -2.43
CA ARG A 18 9.25 -10.97 -3.29
C ARG A 18 9.36 -10.63 -4.77
N HIS A 19 8.99 -9.41 -5.16
CA HIS A 19 8.78 -9.03 -6.56
C HIS A 19 9.90 -8.15 -7.14
N CYS A 20 10.74 -7.55 -6.29
CA CYS A 20 11.85 -6.69 -6.68
C CYS A 20 13.18 -7.13 -6.02
N PRO A 21 13.63 -8.39 -6.23
CA PRO A 21 14.81 -8.91 -5.56
C PRO A 21 16.06 -8.10 -5.94
N GLY A 22 16.88 -7.78 -4.93
CA GLY A 22 18.13 -7.04 -5.11
C GLY A 22 18.01 -5.51 -5.05
N GLN A 23 16.80 -4.94 -5.00
CA GLN A 23 16.60 -3.48 -4.90
C GLN A 23 16.18 -3.05 -3.50
N SER A 24 17.11 -3.15 -2.55
CA SER A 24 16.88 -2.78 -1.14
C SER A 24 16.51 -1.30 -0.94
N GLY A 25 16.81 -0.43 -1.92
CA GLY A 25 16.44 1.00 -1.88
C GLY A 25 14.94 1.27 -1.85
N HIS A 26 14.09 0.28 -2.16
CA HIS A 26 12.64 0.40 -2.06
C HIS A 26 12.08 -0.06 -0.71
N LEU A 27 12.89 -0.69 0.13
CA LEU A 27 12.49 -1.04 1.49
C LEU A 27 12.30 0.22 2.33
N ARG A 28 11.25 0.22 3.13
CA ARG A 28 10.94 1.28 4.09
C ARG A 28 11.31 0.84 5.50
N SER A 29 11.58 1.80 6.38
CA SER A 29 11.76 1.56 7.81
C SER A 29 10.87 2.54 8.56
N TRP A 30 9.91 2.02 9.33
CA TRP A 30 8.94 2.83 10.05
C TRP A 30 9.59 3.94 10.88
N LEU A 31 10.73 3.63 11.53
CA LEU A 31 11.47 4.54 12.39
C LEU A 31 12.11 5.71 11.62
N THR A 32 12.45 5.53 10.35
CA THR A 32 13.16 6.53 9.52
C THR A 32 12.30 7.14 8.43
N MET A 33 11.09 6.63 8.19
CA MET A 33 10.13 7.22 7.25
C MET A 33 9.83 8.68 7.61
N ALA A 34 9.54 9.50 6.61
CA ALA A 34 9.06 10.86 6.86
C ALA A 34 7.68 10.83 7.53
N ALA A 35 7.33 11.91 8.25
CA ALA A 35 6.04 12.00 8.93
C ALA A 35 4.85 11.87 7.95
N TRP A 36 4.99 12.46 6.76
CA TRP A 36 3.96 12.36 5.72
C TRP A 36 3.82 10.92 5.20
N GLU A 37 4.92 10.18 5.03
CA GLU A 37 4.87 8.79 4.56
C GLU A 37 4.16 7.89 5.59
N ARG A 38 4.43 8.08 6.88
CA ARG A 38 3.74 7.36 7.95
C ARG A 38 2.24 7.66 7.97
N ALA A 39 1.88 8.94 7.83
CA ALA A 39 0.48 9.36 7.75
C ALA A 39 -0.22 8.76 6.53
N SER A 40 0.43 8.78 5.36
CA SER A 40 -0.06 8.18 4.12
C SER A 40 -0.28 6.67 4.28
N ALA A 41 0.73 5.94 4.78
CA ALA A 41 0.65 4.49 5.02
C ALA A 41 -0.51 4.14 5.96
N ASN A 42 -0.69 4.91 7.03
CA ASN A 42 -1.82 4.72 7.95
C ASN A 42 -3.17 5.00 7.28
N ALA A 43 -3.27 6.07 6.49
CA ALA A 43 -4.49 6.41 5.76
C ALA A 43 -4.88 5.33 4.74
N VAL A 44 -3.90 4.78 4.00
CA VAL A 44 -4.15 3.65 3.09
C VAL A 44 -4.66 2.44 3.87
N TYR A 45 -4.02 2.09 4.99
CA TYR A 45 -4.46 0.98 5.84
C TYR A 45 -5.91 1.16 6.30
N GLU A 46 -6.26 2.32 6.86
CA GLU A 46 -7.60 2.55 7.41
C GLU A 46 -8.70 2.45 6.35
N VAL A 47 -8.45 2.96 5.13
CA VAL A 47 -9.43 2.86 4.05
C VAL A 47 -9.58 1.42 3.56
N VAL A 48 -8.48 0.67 3.38
CA VAL A 48 -8.56 -0.75 3.01
C VAL A 48 -9.30 -1.54 4.09
N ARG A 49 -8.95 -1.34 5.37
CA ARG A 49 -9.64 -1.96 6.51
C ARG A 49 -11.14 -1.71 6.46
N ALA A 50 -11.55 -0.44 6.32
CA ALA A 50 -12.96 -0.06 6.31
C ALA A 50 -13.74 -0.72 5.15
N VAL A 51 -13.14 -0.80 3.96
CA VAL A 51 -13.77 -1.45 2.79
C VAL A 51 -13.86 -2.96 2.97
N VAL A 52 -12.83 -3.62 3.51
CA VAL A 52 -12.88 -5.05 3.83
C VAL A 52 -13.93 -5.35 4.90
N GLU A 53 -14.03 -4.50 5.93
CA GLU A 53 -15.03 -4.65 6.99
C GLU A 53 -16.47 -4.54 6.44
N ALA A 54 -16.68 -3.66 5.46
CA ALA A 54 -17.96 -3.50 4.76
C ALA A 54 -18.30 -4.69 3.84
N GLY A 55 -17.30 -5.49 3.43
CA GLY A 55 -17.46 -6.69 2.61
C GLY A 55 -17.49 -6.43 1.10
N GLY A 56 -17.58 -7.51 0.31
CA GLY A 56 -17.59 -7.47 -1.16
C GLY A 56 -16.20 -7.46 -1.79
N THR A 57 -15.13 -7.42 -0.99
CA THR A 57 -13.74 -7.43 -1.47
C THR A 57 -13.30 -8.80 -1.99
N GLU A 58 -14.03 -9.87 -1.65
CA GLU A 58 -13.82 -11.22 -2.15
C GLU A 58 -14.04 -11.35 -3.66
N TRP A 59 -14.80 -10.43 -4.25
CA TRP A 59 -15.09 -10.40 -5.69
C TRP A 59 -14.09 -9.55 -6.48
N LEU A 60 -13.20 -8.81 -5.81
CA LEU A 60 -12.20 -7.99 -6.48
C LEU A 60 -11.08 -8.89 -7.01
N SER A 61 -10.77 -8.73 -8.30
CA SER A 61 -9.54 -9.27 -8.86
C SER A 61 -8.31 -8.64 -8.21
N ARG A 62 -7.20 -9.37 -8.24
CA ARG A 62 -5.91 -8.88 -7.74
C ARG A 62 -5.48 -7.55 -8.37
N VAL A 63 -5.74 -7.36 -9.66
CA VAL A 63 -5.48 -6.10 -10.37
C VAL A 63 -6.31 -4.95 -9.79
N GLN A 64 -7.59 -5.18 -9.49
CA GLN A 64 -8.45 -4.16 -8.88
C GLN A 64 -7.97 -3.80 -7.46
N LYS A 65 -7.55 -4.79 -6.67
CA LYS A 65 -6.97 -4.59 -5.34
C LYS A 65 -5.70 -3.72 -5.40
N GLY A 66 -4.78 -4.04 -6.32
CA GLY A 66 -3.57 -3.25 -6.54
C GLY A 66 -3.83 -1.82 -7.02
N ARG A 67 -4.77 -1.64 -7.97
CA ARG A 67 -5.21 -0.31 -8.42
C ARG A 67 -5.80 0.52 -7.29
N PHE A 68 -6.58 -0.11 -6.42
CA PHE A 68 -7.17 0.55 -5.26
C PHE A 68 -6.10 1.13 -4.34
N VAL A 69 -5.12 0.32 -3.92
CA VAL A 69 -3.99 0.78 -3.10
C VAL A 69 -3.18 1.86 -3.79
N THR A 70 -2.96 1.73 -5.10
CA THR A 70 -2.23 2.72 -5.92
C THR A 70 -2.91 4.09 -5.86
N LEU A 71 -4.21 4.15 -6.12
CA LEU A 71 -4.98 5.40 -6.09
C LEU A 71 -5.01 6.04 -4.71
N LEU A 72 -5.15 5.24 -3.65
CA LEU A 72 -5.09 5.75 -2.28
C LEU A 72 -3.73 6.38 -1.98
N TRP A 73 -2.63 5.73 -2.37
CA TRP A 73 -1.29 6.27 -2.18
C TRP A 73 -1.11 7.60 -2.94
N ILE A 74 -1.49 7.67 -4.21
CA ILE A 74 -1.42 8.88 -5.03
C ILE A 74 -2.19 10.04 -4.36
N ALA A 75 -3.40 9.78 -3.88
CA ALA A 75 -4.20 10.77 -3.18
C ALA A 75 -3.50 11.29 -1.91
N GLN A 76 -2.85 10.41 -1.14
CA GLN A 76 -2.08 10.85 0.04
C GLN A 76 -0.82 11.62 -0.33
N VAL A 77 -0.15 11.26 -1.43
CA VAL A 77 1.00 12.03 -1.92
C VAL A 77 0.57 13.45 -2.29
N HIS A 78 -0.50 13.63 -3.06
CA HIS A 78 -1.01 14.97 -3.39
C HIS A 78 -1.47 15.78 -2.17
N ARG A 79 -1.98 15.11 -1.13
CA ARG A 79 -2.35 15.76 0.14
C ARG A 79 -1.14 16.35 0.86
N HIS A 80 0.00 15.67 0.80
CA HIS A 80 1.16 16.00 1.64
C HIS A 80 2.33 16.65 0.90
N VAL A 81 2.42 16.47 -0.41
CA VAL A 81 3.53 16.92 -1.25
C VAL A 81 2.97 17.88 -2.31
N PRO A 82 3.23 19.20 -2.19
CA PRO A 82 2.64 20.21 -3.09
C PRO A 82 3.00 20.08 -4.58
N SER A 83 4.14 19.46 -4.89
CA SER A 83 4.60 19.21 -6.26
C SER A 83 5.33 17.87 -6.30
N PRO A 84 4.60 16.75 -6.28
CA PRO A 84 5.22 15.43 -6.21
C PRO A 84 5.93 15.10 -7.51
N HIS A 85 7.01 14.34 -7.41
CA HIS A 85 7.69 13.81 -8.58
C HIS A 85 6.78 12.82 -9.31
N GLU A 86 6.74 12.88 -10.64
CA GLU A 86 5.84 12.06 -11.48
C GLU A 86 5.98 10.56 -11.19
N SER A 87 7.21 10.06 -11.00
CA SER A 87 7.43 8.64 -10.67
C SER A 87 6.82 8.18 -9.33
N ILE A 88 6.49 9.10 -8.41
CA ILE A 88 5.84 8.78 -7.14
C ILE A 88 4.32 8.71 -7.30
N VAL A 89 3.77 9.42 -8.29
CA VAL A 89 2.33 9.53 -8.58
C VAL A 89 1.94 8.88 -9.91
N ALA A 90 2.82 8.04 -10.47
CA ALA A 90 2.59 7.33 -11.72
C ALA A 90 1.32 6.49 -11.65
N ASP A 91 0.51 6.53 -12.71
CA ASP A 91 -0.74 5.78 -12.76
C ASP A 91 -0.46 4.29 -12.98
N TRP A 92 -1.46 3.44 -12.77
CA TRP A 92 -1.32 1.98 -12.76
C TRP A 92 -0.60 1.40 -13.99
N GLU A 93 -0.91 1.89 -15.19
CA GLU A 93 -0.31 1.38 -16.43
C GLU A 93 1.19 1.75 -16.56
N GLU A 94 1.62 2.79 -15.86
CA GLU A 94 3.00 3.29 -15.84
C GLU A 94 3.86 2.63 -14.75
N LEU A 95 3.21 2.01 -13.75
CA LEU A 95 3.93 1.32 -12.68
C LEU A 95 4.71 0.09 -13.20
N PRO A 96 5.92 -0.15 -12.70
CA PRO A 96 6.62 -1.41 -12.97
C PRO A 96 5.83 -2.59 -12.38
N SER A 97 5.94 -3.76 -13.01
CA SER A 97 5.19 -4.97 -12.62
C SER A 97 5.38 -5.34 -11.14
N TRP A 98 6.59 -5.20 -10.61
CA TRP A 98 6.88 -5.52 -9.22
C TRP A 98 6.09 -4.64 -8.24
N GLN A 99 5.87 -3.37 -8.58
CA GLN A 99 5.16 -2.42 -7.72
C GLN A 99 3.65 -2.66 -7.79
N ARG A 100 3.13 -3.01 -8.98
CA ARG A 100 1.74 -3.46 -9.14
C ARG A 100 1.44 -4.68 -8.26
N GLU A 101 2.31 -5.68 -8.28
CA GLU A 101 2.18 -6.87 -7.43
C GLU A 101 2.33 -6.54 -5.94
N THR A 102 3.26 -5.66 -5.57
CA THR A 102 3.44 -5.21 -4.19
C THR A 102 2.19 -4.48 -3.66
N ASN A 103 1.59 -3.60 -4.46
CA ASN A 103 0.35 -2.91 -4.08
C ASN A 103 -0.82 -3.89 -3.90
N ALA A 104 -0.89 -4.93 -4.72
CA ALA A 104 -1.89 -5.99 -4.54
C ALA A 104 -1.62 -6.82 -3.27
N ASP A 105 -0.36 -7.15 -2.98
CA ASP A 105 0.05 -7.82 -1.74
C ASP A 105 -0.32 -7.02 -0.49
N VAL A 106 -0.17 -5.68 -0.53
CA VAL A 106 -0.59 -4.80 0.56
C VAL A 106 -2.07 -4.95 0.86
N PHE A 107 -2.92 -4.89 -0.18
CA PHE A 107 -4.36 -5.04 0.00
C PHE A 107 -4.69 -6.41 0.61
N GLU A 108 -4.20 -7.48 0.01
CA GLU A 108 -4.52 -8.86 0.43
C GLU A 108 -3.97 -9.18 1.82
N HIS A 109 -2.82 -8.61 2.20
CA HIS A 109 -2.30 -8.76 3.56
C HIS A 109 -3.25 -8.13 4.59
N ILE A 110 -3.70 -6.90 4.34
CA ILE A 110 -4.66 -6.22 5.22
C ILE A 110 -5.98 -6.99 5.26
N GLU A 111 -6.49 -7.40 4.10
CA GLU A 111 -7.72 -8.19 4.00
C GLU A 111 -7.62 -9.49 4.81
N GLY A 112 -6.53 -10.25 4.66
CA GLY A 112 -6.31 -11.49 5.41
C GLY A 112 -6.25 -11.28 6.92
N LEU A 113 -5.65 -10.19 7.40
CA LEU A 113 -5.65 -9.85 8.83
C LEU A 113 -7.05 -9.54 9.36
N ILE A 114 -7.84 -8.78 8.60
CA ILE A 114 -9.19 -8.38 9.02
C ILE A 114 -10.17 -9.56 8.97
N LEU A 115 -10.11 -10.38 7.92
CA LEU A 115 -10.98 -11.55 7.80
C LEU A 115 -10.58 -12.67 8.76
N GLY A 116 -9.28 -12.84 9.06
CA GLY A 116 -8.79 -13.84 10.02
C GLY A 116 -9.00 -13.47 11.49
N ALA A 117 -9.35 -12.22 11.80
CA ALA A 117 -9.67 -11.76 13.16
C ALA A 117 -11.16 -11.89 13.52
N ARG A 118 -12.00 -12.34 12.58
CA ARG A 118 -13.42 -12.65 12.78
C ARG A 118 -13.61 -14.11 13.19
#